data_AF-A0A259DA03-F1
#
_entry.id   AF-A0A259DA03-F1
#
_cell.length_a   1.000
_cell.length_b   1.000
_cell.length_c   1.000
_cell.angle_alpha   90.00
_cell.angle_beta   90.00
_cell.angle_gamma   90.00
#
_symmetry.space_group_name_H-M   'P 1'
#
loop_
_entity.id
_entity.type
_entity.pdbx_description
1 polymer ?
#
loop_
_entity_poly.entity_id
_entity_poly.type
_entity_poly.pdbx_seq_one_letter_code
_entity_poly.pdbx_strand_id
1 'polypeptide(L)'
;MAVSTTLKLPEPLKSRIAPLAEAAGKSPHAWMIEALEERVVQSEAYAAFIADALEADREMSETGEGYAMEDVHQYLLNKLEGKPAKRPKPIKF
;
A
#
# COMPACT_ATOMS: atom_id res chain seq x y z
N MET A 1 2.39 -0.66 25.47
CA MET A 1 1.27 -0.53 26.45
C MET A 1 0.00 -0.36 25.65
N ALA A 2 -1.09 -1.05 25.99
CA ALA A 2 -2.38 -0.88 25.33
C ALA A 2 -3.11 0.34 25.93
N VAL A 3 -3.68 1.20 25.08
CA VAL A 3 -4.47 2.37 25.49
C VAL A 3 -5.89 2.16 24.99
N SER A 4 -6.89 2.35 25.85
CA SER A 4 -8.29 2.23 25.47
C SER A 4 -8.79 3.53 24.81
N THR A 5 -9.49 3.38 23.69
CA THR A 5 -10.20 4.47 23.02
C THR A 5 -11.65 4.04 22.81
N THR A 6 -12.60 4.83 23.30
CA THR A 6 -14.03 4.55 23.13
C THR A 6 -14.49 5.02 21.75
N LEU A 7 -14.82 4.07 20.86
CA LEU A 7 -15.34 4.35 19.53
C LEU A 7 -16.87 4.22 19.52
N LYS A 8 -17.59 5.29 19.16
CA LYS A 8 -19.03 5.23 18.89
C LYS A 8 -19.25 4.77 17.46
N LEU A 9 -19.74 3.54 17.30
CA LEU A 9 -20.09 2.99 16.00
C LEU A 9 -21.55 3.31 15.67
N PRO A 10 -21.85 3.75 14.44
CA PRO A 10 -23.22 3.76 13.94
C PRO A 10 -23.82 2.36 14.01
N GLU A 11 -25.09 2.25 14.41
CA GLU A 11 -25.80 0.96 14.50
C GLU A 11 -25.72 0.11 13.22
N PRO A 12 -25.86 0.70 12.00
CA PRO A 12 -25.74 -0.06 10.76
C PRO A 12 -24.35 -0.66 10.52
N LEU A 13 -23.30 -0.03 11.04
CA LEU A 13 -21.93 -0.56 10.91
C LEU A 13 -21.72 -1.71 11.88
N LYS A 14 -22.17 -1.55 13.13
CA LYS A 14 -22.08 -2.57 14.16
C LYS A 14 -22.80 -3.86 13.75
N SER A 15 -23.99 -3.76 13.17
CA SER A 15 -24.78 -4.92 12.72
C SER A 15 -24.11 -5.69 11.57
N ARG A 16 -23.30 -5.02 10.75
CA ARG A 16 -22.51 -5.66 9.68
C ARG A 16 -21.24 -6.33 10.18
N ILE A 17 -20.61 -5.79 11.22
CA ILE A 17 -19.36 -6.34 11.78
C ILE A 17 -19.61 -7.68 12.48
N ALA A 18 -20.71 -7.82 13.21
CA ALA A 18 -21.00 -9.02 13.99
C ALA A 18 -20.93 -10.33 13.18
N PRO A 19 -21.67 -10.50 12.06
CA PRO A 19 -21.60 -11.73 11.27
C PRO A 19 -20.26 -11.94 10.57
N LEU A 20 -19.55 -10.86 10.19
CA LEU A 20 -18.21 -10.97 9.58
C LEU A 20 -17.16 -11.47 10.59
N ALA A 21 -17.24 -10.97 11.83
CA ALA A 21 -16.39 -11.41 12.92
C ALA A 21 -16.66 -12.88 13.26
N GLU A 22 -17.93 -13.28 13.35
CA GLU A 22 -18.33 -14.67 13.58
C GLU A 22 -17.84 -15.62 12.48
N ALA A 23 -18.03 -15.25 11.21
CA ALA A 23 -17.52 -16.03 10.07
C ALA A 23 -16.00 -16.17 10.07
N ALA A 24 -15.27 -15.18 10.62
CA ALA A 24 -13.82 -15.21 10.81
C ALA A 24 -13.39 -15.95 12.10
N GLY A 25 -14.32 -16.42 12.94
CA GLY A 25 -14.04 -17.07 14.22
C GLY A 25 -13.50 -16.11 15.29
N LYS A 26 -13.84 -14.82 15.21
CA LYS A 26 -13.29 -13.74 16.06
C LYS A 26 -14.40 -13.02 16.82
N SER A 27 -14.03 -12.40 17.94
CA SER A 27 -14.93 -11.43 18.57
C SER A 27 -15.04 -10.18 17.71
N PRO A 28 -16.17 -9.44 17.73
CA PRO A 28 -16.29 -8.18 17.00
C PRO A 28 -15.17 -7.18 17.34
N HIS A 29 -14.71 -7.15 18.59
CA HIS A 29 -13.63 -6.26 18.99
C HIS A 29 -12.29 -6.66 18.36
N ALA A 30 -11.90 -7.94 18.42
CA ALA A 30 -10.68 -8.43 17.79
C ALA A 30 -10.68 -8.18 16.27
N TRP A 31 -11.82 -8.45 15.63
CA TRP A 31 -11.99 -8.20 14.19
C TRP A 31 -11.82 -6.71 13.84
N MET A 32 -12.34 -5.80 14.66
CA MET A 32 -12.17 -4.35 14.44
C MET A 32 -10.72 -3.88 14.63
N ILE A 33 -9.99 -4.43 15.60
CA ILE A 33 -8.57 -4.07 15.80
C ILE A 33 -7.75 -4.48 14.58
N GLU A 34 -7.92 -5.70 14.09
CA GLU A 34 -7.22 -6.17 12.89
C GLU A 34 -7.57 -5.33 11.66
N ALA A 35 -8.85 -4.98 11.48
CA ALA A 35 -9.27 -4.11 10.38
C ALA A 35 -8.61 -2.71 10.46
N LEU A 36 -8.38 -2.19 11.66
CA LEU A 36 -7.65 -0.93 11.85
C LEU A 36 -6.15 -1.09 11.57
N GLU A 37 -5.54 -2.19 12.02
CA GLU A 37 -4.12 -2.50 11.75
C GLU A 37 -3.87 -2.62 10.24
N GLU A 38 -4.71 -3.38 9.52
CA GLU A 38 -4.65 -3.49 8.06
C GLU A 38 -4.79 -2.12 7.39
N ARG A 39 -5.72 -1.29 7.88
CA ARG A 39 -5.93 0.05 7.32
C ARG A 39 -4.75 0.98 7.58
N VAL A 40 -4.09 0.87 8.73
CA VAL A 40 -2.86 1.63 9.05
C VAL A 40 -1.77 1.25 8.06
N VAL A 41 -1.46 -0.04 7.92
CA VAL A 41 -0.42 -0.52 7.00
C VAL A 41 -0.68 -0.05 5.56
N GLN A 42 -1.92 -0.16 5.08
CA GLN A 42 -2.29 0.31 3.75
C GLN A 42 -2.11 1.83 3.60
N SER A 43 -2.47 2.60 4.63
CA SER A 43 -2.38 4.06 4.59
C SER A 43 -0.94 4.55 4.64
N GLU A 44 -0.09 3.89 5.44
CA GLU A 44 1.35 4.15 5.51
C GLU A 44 2.04 3.81 4.19
N ALA A 45 1.75 2.64 3.61
CA ALA A 45 2.29 2.24 2.31
C ALA A 45 1.88 3.21 1.19
N TYR A 46 0.62 3.67 1.20
CA TYR A 46 0.15 4.67 0.24
C TYR A 46 0.85 6.02 0.41
N ALA A 47 0.98 6.51 1.65
CA ALA A 47 1.66 7.77 1.92
C ALA A 47 3.13 7.72 1.50
N ALA A 48 3.83 6.61 1.78
CA ALA A 48 5.21 6.40 1.35
C ALA A 48 5.33 6.37 -0.17
N PHE A 49 4.45 5.63 -0.86
CA PHE A 49 4.42 5.58 -2.32
C PHE A 49 4.23 6.96 -2.97
N ILE A 50 3.33 7.78 -2.43
CA ILE A 50 3.11 9.14 -2.94
C ILE A 50 4.32 10.03 -2.66
N ALA A 51 4.95 9.92 -1.48
CA ALA A 51 6.16 10.68 -1.17
C ALA A 51 7.30 10.33 -2.13
N ASP A 52 7.54 9.04 -2.39
CA ASP A 52 8.55 8.57 -3.35
C ASP A 52 8.25 9.05 -4.77
N ALA A 53 6.99 9.03 -5.19
CA ALA A 53 6.58 9.51 -6.52
C ALA A 53 6.81 11.02 -6.70
N LEU A 54 6.51 11.82 -5.67
CA LEU A 54 6.75 13.27 -5.70
C LEU A 54 8.25 13.61 -5.70
N GLU A 55 9.07 12.84 -4.98
CA GLU A 55 10.52 12.98 -5.06
C GLU A 55 11.04 12.65 -6.45
N ALA A 56 10.62 11.52 -7.02
CA ALA A 56 11.03 11.12 -8.36
C ALA A 56 10.62 12.14 -9.44
N ASP A 57 9.42 12.73 -9.34
CA ASP A 57 8.94 13.77 -10.26
C ASP A 57 9.77 15.06 -10.17
N ARG A 58 10.16 15.46 -8.95
CA ARG A 58 11.08 16.57 -8.74
C ARG A 58 12.46 16.29 -9.32
N GLU A 59 13.06 15.14 -9.02
CA GLU A 59 14.37 14.76 -9.55
C GLU A 59 14.37 14.74 -11.08
N MET A 60 13.35 14.15 -11.70
CA MET A 60 13.16 14.15 -13.14
C MET A 60 13.04 15.57 -13.70
N SER A 61 12.25 16.44 -13.06
CA SER A 61 12.05 17.83 -13.48
C SER A 61 13.34 18.65 -13.41
N GLU A 62 14.21 18.39 -12.42
CA GLU A 62 15.48 19.10 -12.23
C GLU A 62 16.59 18.58 -13.15
N THR A 63 16.69 17.27 -13.33
CA THR A 63 17.81 16.63 -14.05
C THR A 63 17.55 16.42 -15.53
N GLY A 64 16.27 16.31 -15.91
CA GLY A 64 15.87 15.82 -17.22
C GLY A 64 16.08 14.31 -17.38
N GLU A 65 16.31 13.56 -16.30
CA GLU A 65 16.58 12.13 -16.33
C GLU A 65 15.39 11.30 -15.83
N GLY A 66 15.13 10.17 -16.48
CA GLY A 66 14.11 9.22 -16.07
C GLY A 66 14.27 7.90 -16.81
N TYR A 67 13.32 6.98 -16.64
CA TYR A 67 13.43 5.65 -17.22
C TYR A 67 12.50 5.49 -18.43
N ALA A 68 13.01 4.89 -19.51
CA ALA A 68 12.17 4.54 -20.64
C ALA A 68 11.12 3.51 -20.22
N MET A 69 9.84 3.78 -20.54
CA MET A 69 8.73 2.92 -20.14
C MET A 69 8.89 1.47 -20.60
N GLU A 70 9.36 1.26 -21.84
CA GLU A 70 9.61 -0.08 -22.39
C GLU A 70 10.67 -0.84 -21.59
N ASP A 71 11.78 -0.18 -21.23
CA ASP A 71 12.86 -0.81 -20.47
C ASP A 71 12.40 -1.21 -19.05
N VAL A 72 11.58 -0.38 -18.42
CA VAL A 72 10.98 -0.67 -17.10
C VAL A 72 10.01 -1.84 -17.20
N HIS A 73 9.14 -1.85 -18.20
CA HIS A 73 8.18 -2.94 -18.42
C HIS A 73 8.88 -4.27 -18.65
N GLN A 74 9.86 -4.31 -19.56
CA GLN A 74 10.64 -5.52 -19.83
C GLN A 74 11.38 -6.01 -18.58
N TYR A 75 11.95 -5.09 -17.79
CA TYR A 75 12.60 -5.45 -16.53
C TYR A 75 11.62 -6.10 -15.54
N LEU A 76 10.42 -5.54 -15.36
CA LEU A 76 9.41 -6.07 -14.45
C LEU A 76 8.87 -7.43 -14.91
N LEU A 77 8.56 -7.59 -16.20
CA LEU A 77 8.10 -8.85 -16.77
C LEU A 77 9.13 -9.97 -16.60
N ASN A 78 10.40 -9.71 -16.92
CA ASN A 78 11.47 -10.68 -16.72
C ASN A 78 11.63 -11.08 -15.25
N LYS A 79 11.47 -10.12 -14.32
CA LYS A 79 11.49 -10.38 -12.88
C LYS A 79 10.34 -11.30 -12.44
N LEU A 80 9.13 -11.06 -12.93
CA LEU A 80 7.95 -11.89 -12.62
C LEU A 80 8.11 -13.33 -13.14
N GLU A 81 8.75 -13.50 -14.28
CA GLU A 81 9.04 -14.80 -14.88
C GLU A 81 10.27 -15.49 -14.27
N GLY A 82 10.94 -14.89 -13.28
CA GLY A 82 12.15 -15.42 -12.66
C GLY A 82 13.38 -15.45 -13.60
N LYS A 83 13.33 -14.73 -14.71
CA LYS A 83 14.45 -14.61 -15.67
C LYS A 83 15.49 -13.62 -15.15
N PRO A 84 16.76 -13.75 -15.55
CA PRO A 84 17.78 -12.73 -15.30
C PRO A 84 17.34 -11.38 -15.89
N ALA A 85 17.09 -10.39 -15.04
CA ALA A 85 16.65 -9.05 -15.44
C ALA A 85 17.69 -8.01 -15.03
N LYS A 86 18.19 -7.23 -15.98
CA LYS A 86 19.10 -6.10 -15.70
C LYS A 86 18.26 -4.87 -15.39
N ARG A 87 18.59 -4.16 -14.31
CA ARG A 87 17.92 -2.89 -14.00
C ARG A 87 18.09 -1.89 -15.17
N PRO A 88 17.01 -1.21 -15.59
CA PRO A 88 17.09 -0.18 -16.62
C PRO A 88 17.98 0.96 -16.15
N LYS A 89 18.58 1.69 -17.10
CA LYS A 89 19.40 2.86 -16.80
C LYS A 89 18.57 4.13 -17.01
N PRO A 90 18.81 5.19 -16.24
CA PRO A 90 18.25 6.50 -16.54
C PRO A 90 18.68 6.94 -17.94
N ILE A 91 17.74 7.55 -18.66
CA ILE A 91 17.93 8.22 -19.93
C ILE A 91 17.55 9.69 -19.76
N LYS A 92 18.20 10.56 -20.53
CA LYS A 92 17.89 11.98 -20.54
C LYS A 92 16.85 12.26 -21.64
N PHE A 93 15.78 12.98 -21.32
CA PHE A 93 14.77 13.45 -22.29
C PHE A 93 15.19 14.78 -22.94
#